data_AF-A0A3D0U414-F1
#
_entry.id   AF-A0A3D0U414-F1
#
_cell.length_a   1.000
_cell.length_b   1.000
_cell.length_c   1.000
_cell.angle_alpha   90.00
_cell.angle_beta   90.00
_cell.angle_gamma   90.00
#
_symmetry.space_group_name_H-M   'P 1'
#
loop_
_entity.id
_entity.type
_entity.pdbx_description
1 polymer ?
#
loop_
_entity_poly.entity_id
_entity_poly.type
_entity_poly.pdbx_seq_one_letter_code
_entity_poly.pdbx_strand_id
1 'polypeptide(L)'
;TLVEDKTIEDDRLRLIFTCCHPSLSMEGRVALTLREVCGLTTEAVAAAFLLPVPTLAQRIVRTKSKIRDAGIPYEVPSPELMPERLEAVLPVIYLVFNEGYSASSGAQLTQRDLSAEAIRLGRLLQALLPNGEVTGLLALMLLHDARRGGRTTASGDLIPLEEQDRTLWNRAQIREGCDLVIQALRAGPPGVYTLQAAIAAVHAEASSTEETDWAEITGLYDVLLRINPSPIVALNRAAAIAMRDGPEAGLQAMDNLTEHKELRRYHLLYAARADLLRRLDQTQEAIQCYQQALELVQQEPERRFLQQRLNTLQKNS
;
A
#
# COMPACT_ATOMS: atom_id res chain seq x y z
N THR A 1 -18.71 -13.27 -35.15
CA THR A 1 -18.62 -12.49 -33.90
C THR A 1 -18.87 -13.44 -32.75
N LEU A 2 -17.82 -14.06 -32.23
CA LEU A 2 -17.90 -14.88 -31.03
C LEU A 2 -17.71 -13.92 -29.87
N VAL A 3 -18.77 -13.67 -29.10
CA VAL A 3 -18.63 -13.09 -27.77
C VAL A 3 -17.93 -14.17 -26.97
N GLU A 4 -16.62 -14.01 -26.74
CA GLU A 4 -15.93 -14.82 -25.74
C GLU A 4 -16.70 -14.68 -24.43
N ASP A 5 -17.14 -15.81 -23.90
CA ASP A 5 -17.87 -15.89 -22.65
C ASP A 5 -16.93 -15.40 -21.55
N LYS A 6 -17.04 -14.12 -21.16
CA LYS A 6 -16.22 -13.49 -20.12
C LYS A 6 -16.60 -13.99 -18.72
N THR A 7 -16.62 -15.30 -18.56
CA THR A 7 -16.80 -15.92 -17.25
C THR A 7 -15.48 -15.84 -16.49
N ILE A 8 -15.57 -15.69 -15.17
CA ILE A 8 -14.37 -15.78 -14.35
C ILE A 8 -14.00 -17.28 -14.29
N GLU A 9 -12.93 -17.68 -14.97
CA GLU A 9 -12.46 -19.08 -14.96
C GLU A 9 -11.75 -19.44 -13.65
N ASP A 10 -11.12 -18.46 -13.00
CA ASP A 10 -10.35 -18.66 -11.76
C ASP A 10 -11.25 -18.69 -10.52
N ASP A 11 -11.22 -19.82 -9.79
CA ASP A 11 -12.07 -20.06 -8.61
C ASP A 11 -11.87 -19.04 -7.49
N ARG A 12 -10.64 -18.54 -7.29
CA ARG A 12 -10.37 -17.56 -6.24
C ARG A 12 -10.90 -16.18 -6.65
N LEU A 13 -10.67 -15.75 -7.88
CA LEU A 13 -11.22 -14.50 -8.39
C LEU A 13 -12.76 -14.53 -8.40
N ARG A 14 -13.37 -15.68 -8.73
CA ARG A 14 -14.83 -15.91 -8.61
C ARG A 14 -15.30 -15.63 -7.19
N LEU A 15 -14.66 -16.26 -6.20
CA LEU A 15 -14.99 -16.09 -4.78
C LEU A 15 -14.87 -14.63 -4.33
N ILE A 16 -13.79 -13.94 -4.75
CA ILE A 16 -13.58 -12.52 -4.42
C ILE A 16 -14.75 -11.67 -4.96
N PHE A 17 -15.13 -11.85 -6.23
CA PHE A 17 -16.28 -11.14 -6.82
C PHE A 17 -17.60 -11.48 -6.13
N THR A 18 -17.83 -12.75 -5.77
CA THR A 18 -19.03 -13.17 -5.05
C THR A 18 -19.13 -12.50 -3.68
N CYS A 19 -18.03 -12.42 -2.92
CA CYS A 19 -18.00 -11.77 -1.60
C CYS A 19 -18.09 -10.24 -1.67
N CYS A 20 -17.78 -9.61 -2.81
CA CYS A 20 -17.82 -8.16 -3.02
C CYS A 20 -19.22 -7.60 -3.38
N HIS A 21 -20.30 -8.26 -2.96
CA HIS A 21 -21.69 -7.89 -3.29
C HIS A 21 -22.12 -6.49 -2.78
N PRO A 22 -22.68 -5.61 -3.64
CA PRO A 22 -22.95 -4.19 -3.31
C PRO A 22 -23.88 -3.95 -2.11
N SER A 23 -24.77 -4.89 -1.78
CA SER A 23 -25.63 -4.82 -0.58
C SER A 23 -24.88 -4.80 0.76
N LEU A 24 -23.58 -5.13 0.78
CA LEU A 24 -22.72 -5.11 1.96
C LEU A 24 -21.91 -3.80 2.01
N SER A 25 -21.61 -3.30 3.22
CA SER A 25 -20.73 -2.13 3.33
C SER A 25 -19.36 -2.44 2.72
N MET A 26 -18.70 -1.42 2.13
CA MET A 26 -17.35 -1.56 1.54
C MET A 26 -16.39 -2.24 2.51
N GLU A 27 -16.33 -1.71 3.73
CA GLU A 27 -15.50 -2.25 4.81
C GLU A 27 -15.82 -3.72 5.15
N GLY A 28 -17.11 -4.08 5.15
CA GLY A 28 -17.56 -5.44 5.45
C GLY A 28 -17.16 -6.42 4.34
N ARG A 29 -17.35 -6.03 3.08
CA ARG A 29 -16.95 -6.83 1.90
C ARG A 29 -15.47 -7.14 1.91
N VAL A 30 -14.64 -6.10 2.05
CA VAL A 30 -13.18 -6.25 1.98
C VAL A 30 -12.68 -7.08 3.17
N ALA A 31 -13.13 -6.80 4.40
CA ALA A 31 -12.72 -7.55 5.58
C ALA A 31 -13.12 -9.04 5.52
N LEU A 32 -14.36 -9.33 5.12
CA LEU A 32 -14.85 -10.70 4.98
C LEU A 32 -14.07 -11.46 3.91
N THR A 33 -13.84 -10.83 2.76
CA THR A 33 -13.15 -11.46 1.63
C THR A 33 -11.70 -11.79 2.00
N LEU A 34 -10.98 -10.85 2.62
CA LEU A 34 -9.60 -11.10 3.05
C LEU A 34 -9.50 -12.25 4.06
N ARG A 35 -10.44 -12.33 5.01
CA ARG A 35 -10.42 -13.36 6.05
C ARG A 35 -10.83 -14.74 5.51
N GLU A 36 -11.94 -14.80 4.78
CA GLU A 36 -12.59 -16.07 4.43
C GLU A 36 -12.14 -16.61 3.06
N VAL A 37 -11.77 -15.74 2.11
CA VAL A 37 -11.37 -16.14 0.75
C VAL A 37 -9.85 -16.10 0.58
N CYS A 38 -9.20 -15.03 1.05
CA CYS A 38 -7.75 -14.86 0.89
C CYS A 38 -6.94 -15.53 2.02
N GLY A 39 -7.60 -15.99 3.09
CA GLY A 39 -6.97 -16.75 4.17
C GLY A 39 -6.09 -15.95 5.13
N LEU A 40 -6.15 -14.61 5.09
CA LEU A 40 -5.40 -13.77 6.02
C LEU A 40 -5.89 -13.98 7.46
N THR A 41 -5.01 -13.79 8.45
CA THR A 41 -5.40 -13.84 9.86
C THR A 41 -6.26 -12.63 10.24
N THR A 42 -7.04 -12.74 11.32
CA THR A 42 -7.84 -11.59 11.80
C THR A 42 -6.93 -10.44 12.19
N GLU A 43 -5.75 -10.72 12.72
CA GLU A 43 -4.72 -9.76 13.10
C GLU A 43 -4.18 -9.01 11.88
N ALA A 44 -3.84 -9.73 10.80
CA ALA A 44 -3.36 -9.13 9.55
C ALA A 44 -4.42 -8.22 8.92
N VAL A 45 -5.67 -8.71 8.85
CA VAL A 45 -6.78 -7.90 8.36
C VAL A 45 -7.03 -6.69 9.27
N ALA A 46 -6.87 -6.82 10.59
CA ALA A 46 -7.11 -5.71 11.52
C ALA A 46 -6.05 -4.62 11.37
N ALA A 47 -4.79 -5.02 11.19
CA ALA A 47 -3.67 -4.13 10.89
C ALA A 47 -3.90 -3.38 9.57
N ALA A 48 -4.33 -4.07 8.51
CA ALA A 48 -4.65 -3.46 7.21
C ALA A 48 -5.73 -2.37 7.29
N PHE A 49 -6.68 -2.51 8.23
CA PHE A 49 -7.74 -1.53 8.47
C PHE A 49 -7.40 -0.49 9.55
N LEU A 50 -6.24 -0.60 10.20
CA LEU A 50 -5.86 0.20 11.38
C LEU A 50 -6.90 0.10 12.52
N LEU A 51 -7.49 -1.09 12.72
CA LEU A 51 -8.52 -1.33 13.73
C LEU A 51 -8.04 -2.27 14.84
N PRO A 52 -8.60 -2.16 16.06
CA PRO A 52 -8.45 -3.20 17.07
C PRO A 52 -9.01 -4.55 16.57
N VAL A 53 -8.31 -5.65 16.87
CA VAL A 53 -8.71 -7.02 16.49
C VAL A 53 -10.17 -7.34 16.89
N PRO A 54 -10.66 -7.00 18.11
CA PRO A 54 -12.05 -7.25 18.47
C PRO A 54 -13.05 -6.50 17.59
N THR A 55 -12.72 -5.27 17.18
CA THR A 55 -13.57 -4.43 16.31
C THR A 55 -13.71 -5.07 14.94
N LEU A 56 -12.61 -5.57 14.37
CA LEU A 56 -12.66 -6.29 13.10
C LEU A 56 -13.44 -7.60 13.21
N ALA A 57 -13.19 -8.41 14.24
CA ALA A 57 -13.91 -9.67 14.43
C ALA A 57 -15.43 -9.45 14.49
N GLN A 58 -15.89 -8.43 15.23
CA GLN A 58 -17.30 -8.04 15.25
C GLN A 58 -17.82 -7.58 13.88
N ARG A 59 -17.01 -6.84 13.11
CA ARG A 59 -17.36 -6.42 11.74
C ARG A 59 -17.60 -7.63 10.83
N ILE A 60 -16.75 -8.66 10.90
CA ILE A 60 -16.90 -9.90 10.13
C ILE A 60 -18.20 -10.62 10.51
N VAL A 61 -18.46 -10.78 11.81
CA VAL A 61 -19.70 -11.43 12.31
C VAL A 61 -20.97 -10.70 11.85
N ARG A 62 -20.98 -9.36 11.93
CA ARG A 62 -22.11 -8.55 11.45
C ARG A 62 -22.30 -8.67 9.94
N THR A 63 -21.20 -8.70 9.17
CA THR A 63 -21.27 -8.86 7.72
C THR A 63 -21.85 -10.24 7.33
N LYS A 64 -21.40 -11.32 7.99
CA LYS A 64 -21.97 -12.68 7.79
C LYS A 64 -23.45 -12.73 8.15
N SER A 65 -23.85 -12.07 9.23
CA SER A 65 -25.27 -11.98 9.62
C SER A 65 -26.09 -11.26 8.56
N LYS A 66 -25.59 -10.14 8.02
CA LYS A 66 -26.27 -9.40 6.94
C LYS A 66 -26.43 -10.21 5.67
N ILE A 67 -25.43 -11.02 5.28
CA ILE A 67 -25.54 -11.93 4.13
C ILE A 67 -26.69 -12.91 4.33
N ARG A 68 -26.75 -13.55 5.50
CA ARG A 68 -27.81 -14.51 5.86
C ARG A 68 -29.18 -13.84 5.88
N ASP A 69 -29.31 -12.71 6.58
CA ASP A 69 -30.60 -12.04 6.81
C ASP A 69 -31.17 -11.43 5.53
N ALA A 70 -30.30 -11.00 4.59
CA ALA A 70 -30.69 -10.50 3.28
C ALA A 70 -30.85 -11.59 2.20
N GLY A 71 -30.52 -12.86 2.51
CA GLY A 71 -30.62 -13.97 1.57
C GLY A 71 -29.77 -13.78 0.31
N ILE A 72 -28.58 -13.15 0.43
CA ILE A 72 -27.73 -12.86 -0.74
C ILE A 72 -27.27 -14.19 -1.36
N PRO A 73 -27.61 -14.46 -2.63
CA PRO A 73 -27.26 -15.72 -3.25
C PRO A 73 -25.75 -15.80 -3.48
N TYR A 74 -25.22 -17.02 -3.34
CA TYR A 74 -23.86 -17.32 -3.72
C TYR A 74 -23.79 -17.49 -5.23
N GLU A 75 -23.64 -16.37 -5.95
CA GLU A 75 -23.62 -16.33 -7.40
C GLU A 75 -22.45 -15.47 -7.90
N VAL A 76 -21.73 -16.01 -8.88
CA VAL A 76 -20.69 -15.27 -9.60
C VAL A 76 -21.41 -14.20 -10.44
N PRO A 77 -21.06 -12.92 -10.32
CA PRO A 77 -21.71 -11.87 -11.10
C PRO A 77 -21.50 -12.09 -12.59
N SER A 78 -22.54 -11.79 -13.38
CA SER A 78 -22.38 -11.71 -14.83
C SER A 78 -21.42 -10.56 -15.20
N PRO A 79 -20.83 -10.56 -16.41
CA PRO A 79 -19.85 -9.55 -16.81
C PRO A 79 -20.33 -8.10 -16.65
N GLU A 80 -21.62 -7.85 -16.82
CA GLU A 80 -22.23 -6.52 -16.71
C GLU A 80 -22.30 -6.01 -15.26
N LEU A 81 -22.33 -6.93 -14.29
CA LEU A 81 -22.37 -6.64 -12.86
C LEU A 81 -20.98 -6.57 -12.22
N MET A 82 -19.93 -7.01 -12.91
CA MET A 82 -18.57 -6.95 -12.35
C MET A 82 -18.07 -5.52 -12.05
N PRO A 83 -18.33 -4.50 -12.89
CA PRO A 83 -17.88 -3.13 -12.61
C PRO A 83 -18.38 -2.57 -11.28
N GLU A 84 -19.59 -2.93 -10.84
CA GLU A 84 -20.17 -2.44 -9.57
C GLU A 84 -19.45 -3.01 -8.33
N ARG A 85 -18.76 -4.14 -8.49
CA ARG A 85 -18.02 -4.82 -7.43
C ARG A 85 -16.54 -4.46 -7.43
N LEU A 86 -16.05 -3.92 -8.54
CA LEU A 86 -14.64 -3.64 -8.77
C LEU A 86 -14.02 -2.76 -7.67
N GLU A 87 -14.78 -1.78 -7.19
CA GLU A 87 -14.36 -0.87 -6.11
C GLU A 87 -13.96 -1.61 -4.81
N ALA A 88 -14.56 -2.78 -4.53
CA ALA A 88 -14.21 -3.62 -3.39
C ALA A 88 -13.16 -4.69 -3.74
N VAL A 89 -13.15 -5.19 -4.99
CA VAL A 89 -12.19 -6.18 -5.47
C VAL A 89 -10.76 -5.62 -5.48
N LEU A 90 -10.57 -4.37 -5.93
CA LEU A 90 -9.25 -3.75 -6.02
C LEU A 90 -8.56 -3.64 -4.64
N PRO A 91 -9.21 -3.12 -3.57
CA PRO A 91 -8.64 -3.15 -2.23
C PRO A 91 -8.33 -4.55 -1.70
N VAL A 92 -9.16 -5.56 -2.01
CA VAL A 92 -8.87 -6.95 -1.59
C VAL A 92 -7.56 -7.42 -2.20
N ILE A 93 -7.39 -7.31 -3.51
CA ILE A 93 -6.16 -7.75 -4.20
C ILE A 93 -4.95 -6.97 -3.69
N TYR A 94 -5.09 -5.65 -3.54
CA TYR A 94 -4.00 -4.81 -3.06
C TYR A 94 -3.60 -5.11 -1.60
N LEU A 95 -4.56 -5.40 -0.72
CA LEU A 95 -4.27 -5.74 0.68
C LEU A 95 -3.62 -7.13 0.81
N VAL A 96 -3.98 -8.10 -0.05
CA VAL A 96 -3.24 -9.38 -0.15
C VAL A 96 -1.81 -9.13 -0.59
N PHE A 97 -1.59 -8.26 -1.58
CA PHE A 97 -0.24 -7.88 -2.00
C PHE A 97 0.55 -7.25 -0.85
N ASN A 98 -0.04 -6.27 -0.15
CA ASN A 98 0.64 -5.57 0.95
C ASN A 98 1.04 -6.52 2.08
N GLU A 99 0.19 -7.47 2.47
CA GLU A 99 0.54 -8.49 3.47
C GLU A 99 1.71 -9.38 3.01
N GLY A 100 1.78 -9.70 1.71
CA GLY A 100 2.91 -10.42 1.13
C GLY A 100 4.20 -9.58 0.98
N TYR A 101 4.06 -8.26 0.87
CA TYR A 101 5.13 -7.29 0.58
C TYR A 101 5.74 -6.65 1.84
N SER A 102 4.97 -6.52 2.91
CA SER A 102 5.37 -6.08 4.24
C SER A 102 4.45 -6.75 5.26
N ALA A 103 4.89 -7.89 5.78
CA ALA A 103 4.10 -8.70 6.70
C ALA A 103 3.69 -7.87 7.93
N SER A 104 2.39 -7.91 8.25
CA SER A 104 1.82 -7.15 9.37
C SER A 104 2.36 -7.59 10.75
N SER A 105 2.95 -8.78 10.83
CA SER A 105 3.55 -9.33 12.05
C SER A 105 4.60 -10.42 11.74
N GLY A 106 5.50 -10.67 12.70
CA GLY A 106 6.47 -11.78 12.65
C GLY A 106 7.89 -11.40 12.23
N ALA A 107 8.78 -12.40 12.22
CA ALA A 107 10.21 -12.24 11.96
C ALA A 107 10.58 -12.11 10.46
N GLN A 108 9.64 -12.37 9.56
CA GLN A 108 9.85 -12.30 8.10
C GLN A 108 9.04 -11.15 7.52
N LEU A 109 9.71 -10.23 6.81
CA LEU A 109 9.09 -9.05 6.18
C LEU A 109 8.21 -9.38 4.97
N THR A 110 8.34 -10.56 4.36
CA THR A 110 7.61 -10.90 3.13
C THR A 110 7.15 -12.35 3.08
N GLN A 111 5.86 -12.56 2.76
CA GLN A 111 5.34 -13.86 2.32
C GLN A 111 5.28 -13.87 0.79
N ARG A 112 6.35 -14.35 0.16
CA ARG A 112 6.55 -14.32 -1.31
C ARG A 112 5.34 -14.84 -2.10
N ASP A 113 4.71 -15.89 -1.59
CA ASP A 113 3.60 -16.56 -2.25
C ASP A 113 2.34 -15.67 -2.32
N LEU A 114 2.07 -14.84 -1.31
CA LEU A 114 0.91 -13.93 -1.30
C LEU A 114 1.06 -12.79 -2.32
N SER A 115 2.23 -12.19 -2.40
CA SER A 115 2.49 -11.12 -3.38
C SER A 115 2.48 -11.63 -4.82
N ALA A 116 3.04 -12.81 -5.08
CA ALA A 116 3.01 -13.42 -6.41
C ALA A 116 1.57 -13.77 -6.82
N GLU A 117 0.78 -14.27 -5.87
CA GLU A 117 -0.63 -14.55 -6.09
C GLU A 117 -1.45 -13.29 -6.35
N ALA A 118 -1.23 -12.20 -5.61
CA ALA A 118 -1.91 -10.94 -5.86
C ALA A 118 -1.59 -10.37 -7.25
N ILE A 119 -0.33 -10.47 -7.71
CA ILE A 119 0.04 -10.11 -9.09
C ILE A 119 -0.68 -11.01 -10.09
N ARG A 120 -0.75 -12.32 -9.86
CA ARG A 120 -1.49 -13.26 -10.72
C ARG A 120 -2.97 -12.89 -10.83
N LEU A 121 -3.62 -12.61 -9.69
CA LEU A 121 -5.01 -12.14 -9.65
C LEU A 121 -5.19 -10.80 -10.38
N GLY A 122 -4.25 -9.87 -10.23
CA GLY A 122 -4.25 -8.60 -10.96
C GLY A 122 -4.20 -8.78 -12.48
N ARG A 123 -3.38 -9.74 -12.97
CA ARG A 123 -3.32 -10.08 -14.41
C ARG A 123 -4.62 -10.69 -14.92
N LEU A 124 -5.20 -11.62 -14.17
CA LEU A 124 -6.49 -12.21 -14.52
C LEU A 124 -7.59 -11.14 -14.57
N LEU A 125 -7.61 -10.24 -13.58
CA LEU A 125 -8.57 -9.15 -13.52
C LEU A 125 -8.40 -8.18 -14.71
N GLN A 126 -7.16 -7.88 -15.10
CA GLN A 126 -6.86 -7.03 -16.26
C GLN A 126 -7.34 -7.67 -17.58
N ALA A 127 -7.12 -8.97 -17.76
CA ALA A 127 -7.59 -9.70 -18.94
C ALA A 127 -9.12 -9.72 -19.03
N LEU A 128 -9.79 -9.90 -17.89
CA LEU A 128 -11.24 -9.97 -17.81
C LEU A 128 -11.90 -8.60 -18.03
N LEU A 129 -11.39 -7.57 -17.35
CA LEU A 129 -11.94 -6.21 -17.31
C LEU A 129 -10.85 -5.17 -17.65
N PRO A 130 -10.71 -4.81 -18.95
CA PRO A 130 -9.83 -3.73 -19.36
C PRO A 130 -10.30 -2.39 -18.80
N ASN A 131 -9.71 -1.98 -17.68
CA ASN A 131 -10.03 -0.77 -16.94
C ASN A 131 -8.74 -0.09 -16.48
N GLY A 132 -8.72 1.25 -16.48
CA GLY A 132 -7.54 2.04 -16.09
C GLY A 132 -7.06 1.73 -14.67
N GLU A 133 -7.96 1.66 -13.70
CA GLU A 133 -7.62 1.37 -12.30
C GLU A 133 -7.16 -0.07 -12.06
N VAL A 134 -7.71 -1.04 -12.80
CA VAL A 134 -7.21 -2.43 -12.77
C VAL A 134 -5.76 -2.46 -13.27
N THR A 135 -5.50 -1.77 -14.38
CA THR A 135 -4.17 -1.67 -14.99
C THR A 135 -3.21 -0.95 -14.06
N GLY A 136 -3.64 0.16 -13.45
CA GLY A 136 -2.88 0.91 -12.46
C GLY A 136 -2.54 0.08 -11.23
N LEU A 137 -3.48 -0.72 -10.71
CA LEU A 137 -3.21 -1.60 -9.57
C LEU A 137 -2.17 -2.67 -9.91
N LEU A 138 -2.27 -3.32 -11.08
CA LEU A 138 -1.25 -4.28 -11.51
C LEU A 138 0.12 -3.63 -11.65
N ALA A 139 0.18 -2.44 -12.27
CA ALA A 139 1.41 -1.67 -12.41
C ALA A 139 2.04 -1.35 -11.04
N LEU A 140 1.25 -0.85 -10.09
CA LEU A 140 1.69 -0.56 -8.73
C LEU A 140 2.31 -1.78 -8.04
N MET A 141 1.64 -2.94 -8.11
CA MET A 141 2.14 -4.18 -7.51
C MET A 141 3.45 -4.64 -8.16
N LEU A 142 3.57 -4.56 -9.48
CA LEU A 142 4.81 -4.91 -10.20
C LEU A 142 5.97 -3.98 -9.83
N LEU A 143 5.74 -2.68 -9.77
CA LEU A 143 6.76 -1.67 -9.43
C LEU A 143 7.24 -1.82 -7.99
N HIS A 144 6.33 -2.13 -7.06
CA HIS A 144 6.70 -2.45 -5.69
C HIS A 144 7.49 -3.76 -5.59
N ASP A 145 7.01 -4.83 -6.23
CA ASP A 145 7.65 -6.16 -6.21
C ASP A 145 9.04 -6.14 -6.86
N ALA A 146 9.25 -5.33 -7.90
CA ALA A 146 10.51 -5.24 -8.61
C ALA A 146 11.71 -4.90 -7.71
N ARG A 147 11.48 -4.22 -6.59
CA ARG A 147 12.53 -3.81 -5.65
C ARG A 147 12.78 -4.82 -4.54
N ARG A 148 12.04 -5.93 -4.48
CA ARG A 148 12.07 -6.90 -3.38
C ARG A 148 13.49 -7.31 -2.98
N GLY A 149 14.35 -7.58 -3.96
CA GLY A 149 15.73 -8.00 -3.74
C GLY A 149 16.64 -6.97 -3.06
N GLY A 150 16.25 -5.68 -3.07
CA GLY A 150 17.02 -4.58 -2.47
C GLY A 150 16.44 -4.01 -1.17
N ARG A 151 15.32 -4.55 -0.66
CA ARG A 151 14.61 -3.99 0.52
C ARG A 151 15.21 -4.40 1.86
N THR A 152 15.95 -5.50 1.88
CA THR A 152 16.45 -6.08 3.13
C THR A 152 17.87 -6.60 2.99
N THR A 153 18.65 -6.51 4.05
CA THR A 153 19.94 -7.18 4.17
C THR A 153 19.76 -8.71 4.28
N ALA A 154 20.86 -9.45 4.19
CA ALA A 154 20.85 -10.90 4.47
C ALA A 154 20.44 -11.24 5.92
N SER A 155 20.61 -10.31 6.87
CA SER A 155 20.12 -10.43 8.25
C SER A 155 18.63 -10.09 8.42
N GLY A 156 17.95 -9.68 7.33
CA GLY A 156 16.54 -9.30 7.35
C GLY A 156 16.29 -7.90 7.90
N ASP A 157 17.30 -7.03 7.89
CA ASP A 157 17.16 -5.63 8.32
C ASP A 157 16.71 -4.75 7.15
N LEU A 158 15.91 -3.73 7.46
CA LEU A 158 15.33 -2.84 6.47
C LEU A 158 16.41 -1.94 5.84
N ILE A 159 16.37 -1.83 4.52
CA ILE A 159 17.20 -0.89 3.75
C ILE A 159 16.31 0.27 3.27
N PRO A 160 16.53 1.51 3.75
CA PRO A 160 15.82 2.70 3.29
C PRO A 160 15.89 2.85 1.78
N LEU A 161 14.84 3.37 1.15
CA LEU A 161 14.78 3.50 -0.32
C LEU A 161 16.01 4.18 -0.93
N GLU A 162 16.51 5.22 -0.25
CA GLU A 162 17.68 5.98 -0.69
C GLU A 162 19.00 5.18 -0.62
N GLU A 163 19.05 4.12 0.19
CA GLU A 163 20.20 3.25 0.40
C GLU A 163 20.10 1.92 -0.39
N GLN A 164 18.99 1.69 -1.11
CA GLN A 164 18.80 0.44 -1.85
C GLN A 164 19.70 0.39 -3.09
N ASP A 165 20.38 -0.75 -3.26
CA ASP A 165 21.09 -1.05 -4.49
C ASP A 165 20.08 -1.29 -5.64
N ARG A 166 19.92 -0.27 -6.49
CA ARG A 166 19.02 -0.30 -7.65
C ARG A 166 19.47 -1.28 -8.74
N THR A 167 20.69 -1.82 -8.68
CA THR A 167 21.13 -2.89 -9.61
C THR A 167 20.47 -4.23 -9.29
N LEU A 168 19.99 -4.41 -8.05
CA LEU A 168 19.24 -5.60 -7.62
C LEU A 168 17.75 -5.54 -8.00
N TRP A 169 17.29 -4.43 -8.58
CA TRP A 169 15.89 -4.28 -8.97
C TRP A 169 15.58 -5.02 -10.28
N ASN A 170 14.40 -5.64 -10.34
CA ASN A 170 13.96 -6.38 -11.52
C ASN A 170 13.58 -5.42 -12.66
N ARG A 171 14.52 -5.18 -13.58
CA ARG A 171 14.34 -4.27 -14.72
C ARG A 171 13.22 -4.67 -15.67
N ALA A 172 12.92 -5.96 -15.80
CA ALA A 172 11.82 -6.43 -16.64
C ALA A 172 10.45 -6.06 -16.02
N GLN A 173 10.28 -6.27 -14.71
CA GLN A 173 9.06 -5.86 -14.00
C GLN A 173 8.91 -4.34 -13.95
N ILE A 174 10.01 -3.58 -13.81
CA ILE A 174 9.94 -2.11 -13.87
C ILE A 174 9.43 -1.65 -15.23
N ARG A 175 10.03 -2.15 -16.33
CA ARG A 175 9.61 -1.80 -17.68
C ARG A 175 8.14 -2.10 -17.92
N GLU A 176 7.71 -3.31 -17.56
CA GLU A 176 6.31 -3.71 -17.66
C GLU A 176 5.40 -2.80 -16.83
N GLY A 177 5.76 -2.53 -15.57
CA GLY A 177 5.00 -1.65 -14.69
C GLY A 177 4.85 -0.24 -15.28
N CYS A 178 5.92 0.33 -15.84
CA CYS A 178 5.90 1.66 -16.46
C CYS A 178 5.03 1.68 -17.72
N ASP A 179 5.12 0.66 -18.58
CA ASP A 179 4.27 0.52 -19.76
C ASP A 179 2.77 0.47 -19.36
N LEU A 180 2.45 -0.26 -18.29
CA LEU A 180 1.09 -0.33 -17.74
C LEU A 180 0.64 1.00 -17.12
N VAL A 181 1.52 1.77 -16.46
CA VAL A 181 1.18 3.13 -15.96
C VAL A 181 0.77 4.02 -17.14
N ILE A 182 1.55 4.02 -18.22
CA ILE A 182 1.23 4.82 -19.41
C ILE A 182 -0.12 4.38 -20.01
N GLN A 183 -0.37 3.07 -20.07
CA GLN A 183 -1.67 2.54 -20.53
C GLN A 183 -2.83 3.00 -19.65
N ALA A 184 -2.68 2.92 -18.32
CA ALA A 184 -3.70 3.32 -17.37
C ALA A 184 -4.03 4.82 -17.44
N LEU A 185 -3.01 5.67 -17.54
CA LEU A 185 -3.16 7.12 -17.69
C LEU A 185 -3.86 7.53 -19.00
N ARG A 186 -3.69 6.74 -20.08
CA ARG A 186 -4.35 6.97 -21.37
C ARG A 186 -5.79 6.48 -21.41
N ALA A 187 -6.20 5.60 -20.48
CA ALA A 187 -7.52 5.00 -20.47
C ALA A 187 -8.65 5.94 -19.99
N GLY A 188 -8.29 7.08 -19.38
CA GLY A 188 -9.25 8.07 -18.87
C GLY A 188 -8.70 8.81 -17.65
N PRO A 189 -9.56 9.53 -16.89
CA PRO A 189 -9.17 10.16 -15.65
C PRO A 189 -8.57 9.12 -14.67
N PRO A 190 -7.37 9.35 -14.13
CA PRO A 190 -6.72 8.38 -13.25
C PRO A 190 -7.40 8.33 -11.89
N GLY A 191 -7.58 7.12 -11.35
CA GLY A 191 -8.01 6.93 -9.97
C GLY A 191 -6.82 6.75 -9.03
N VAL A 192 -7.11 6.23 -7.84
CA VAL A 192 -6.16 6.11 -6.72
C VAL A 192 -4.98 5.21 -7.09
N TYR A 193 -5.25 4.04 -7.68
CA TYR A 193 -4.20 3.07 -7.98
C TYR A 193 -3.33 3.51 -9.14
N THR A 194 -3.92 4.13 -10.16
CA THR A 194 -3.15 4.67 -11.29
C THR A 194 -2.19 5.76 -10.84
N LEU A 195 -2.62 6.69 -9.97
CA LEU A 195 -1.74 7.74 -9.45
C LEU A 195 -0.65 7.18 -8.53
N GLN A 196 -0.98 6.21 -7.68
CA GLN A 196 0.02 5.54 -6.85
C GLN A 196 1.05 4.80 -7.71
N ALA A 197 0.62 4.14 -8.79
CA ALA A 197 1.50 3.47 -9.73
C ALA A 197 2.41 4.47 -10.45
N ALA A 198 1.90 5.63 -10.85
CA ALA A 198 2.71 6.70 -11.45
C ALA A 198 3.79 7.18 -10.47
N ILE A 199 3.45 7.41 -9.20
CA ILE A 199 4.44 7.77 -8.16
C ILE A 199 5.52 6.68 -8.03
N ALA A 200 5.11 5.41 -8.01
CA ALA A 200 6.05 4.29 -7.94
C ALA A 200 6.93 4.17 -9.19
N ALA A 201 6.42 4.52 -10.37
CA ALA A 201 7.16 4.50 -11.62
C ALA A 201 8.28 5.55 -11.63
N VAL A 202 7.97 6.80 -11.23
CA VAL A 202 8.99 7.88 -11.14
C VAL A 202 10.15 7.47 -10.23
N HIS A 203 9.85 6.80 -9.11
CA HIS A 203 10.90 6.22 -8.26
C HIS A 203 11.70 5.11 -8.97
N ALA A 204 11.01 4.18 -9.64
CA ALA A 204 11.60 2.98 -10.22
C ALA A 204 12.46 3.26 -11.47
N GLU A 205 12.13 4.31 -12.23
CA GLU A 205 12.80 4.71 -13.46
C GLU A 205 14.12 5.45 -13.19
N ALA A 206 14.19 6.21 -12.10
CA ALA A 206 15.41 6.97 -11.77
C ALA A 206 16.61 6.05 -11.54
N SER A 207 17.80 6.49 -11.96
CA SER A 207 19.02 5.68 -11.80
C SER A 207 19.61 5.79 -10.38
N SER A 208 19.30 6.88 -9.68
CA SER A 208 19.64 7.12 -8.27
C SER A 208 18.54 7.91 -7.54
N THR A 209 18.73 8.15 -6.24
CA THR A 209 17.80 8.96 -5.43
C THR A 209 17.86 10.43 -5.82
N GLU A 210 19.05 10.93 -6.16
CA GLU A 210 19.31 12.31 -6.57
C GLU A 210 18.68 12.62 -7.93
N GLU A 211 18.58 11.63 -8.82
CA GLU A 211 17.92 11.75 -10.13
C GLU A 211 16.41 11.51 -10.08
N THR A 212 15.83 11.23 -8.91
CA THR A 212 14.39 11.04 -8.78
C THR A 212 13.68 12.39 -8.94
N ASP A 213 12.67 12.47 -9.83
CA ASP A 213 11.89 13.68 -10.04
C ASP A 213 10.89 13.91 -8.89
N TRP A 214 11.38 14.52 -7.82
CA TRP A 214 10.57 14.86 -6.64
C TRP A 214 9.52 15.94 -6.92
N ALA A 215 9.69 16.75 -7.98
CA ALA A 215 8.69 17.73 -8.39
C ALA A 215 7.47 17.02 -9.00
N GLU A 216 7.70 16.05 -9.88
CA GLU A 216 6.65 15.20 -10.44
C GLU A 216 5.95 14.39 -9.34
N ILE A 217 6.70 13.73 -8.45
CA ILE A 217 6.13 12.97 -7.33
C ILE A 217 5.22 13.85 -6.46
N THR A 218 5.67 15.06 -6.12
CA THR A 218 4.86 15.99 -5.33
C THR A 218 3.58 16.40 -6.08
N GLY A 219 3.69 16.67 -7.38
CA GLY A 219 2.53 16.99 -8.24
C GLY A 219 1.53 15.83 -8.35
N LEU A 220 2.01 14.59 -8.44
CA LEU A 220 1.17 13.40 -8.42
C LEU A 220 0.45 13.23 -7.07
N TYR A 221 1.13 13.50 -5.95
CA TYR A 221 0.49 13.54 -4.64
C TYR A 221 -0.54 14.67 -4.52
N ASP A 222 -0.33 15.83 -5.15
CA ASP A 222 -1.32 16.91 -5.21
C ASP A 222 -2.59 16.48 -5.96
N VAL A 223 -2.47 15.68 -7.03
CA VAL A 223 -3.62 15.10 -7.72
C VAL A 223 -4.30 14.05 -6.82
N LEU A 224 -3.51 13.14 -6.24
CA LEU A 224 -4.03 12.05 -5.42
C LEU A 224 -4.80 12.55 -4.20
N LEU A 225 -4.29 13.59 -3.52
CA LEU A 225 -4.94 14.17 -2.34
C LEU A 225 -6.27 14.85 -2.67
N ARG A 226 -6.44 15.36 -3.90
CA ARG A 226 -7.72 15.96 -4.35
C ARG A 226 -8.81 14.91 -4.56
N ILE A 227 -8.46 13.72 -5.05
CA ILE A 227 -9.43 12.65 -5.31
C ILE A 227 -9.62 11.72 -4.09
N ASN A 228 -8.61 11.61 -3.24
CA ASN A 228 -8.62 10.77 -2.03
C ASN A 228 -7.96 11.52 -0.85
N PRO A 229 -8.70 12.43 -0.20
CA PRO A 229 -8.21 13.17 0.96
C PRO A 229 -7.95 12.22 2.13
N SER A 230 -6.68 11.86 2.34
CA SER A 230 -6.26 10.92 3.37
C SER A 230 -5.07 11.47 4.15
N PRO A 231 -5.07 11.39 5.51
CA PRO A 231 -3.92 11.80 6.31
C PRO A 231 -2.63 11.05 5.92
N ILE A 232 -2.73 9.79 5.47
CA ILE A 232 -1.56 9.04 5.00
C ILE A 232 -1.03 9.59 3.67
N VAL A 233 -1.92 9.94 2.73
CA VAL A 233 -1.52 10.59 1.47
C VAL A 233 -0.87 11.94 1.75
N ALA A 234 -1.42 12.71 2.71
CA ALA A 234 -0.85 13.99 3.11
C ALA A 234 0.54 13.84 3.76
N LEU A 235 0.75 12.81 4.59
CA LEU A 235 2.06 12.50 5.16
C LEU A 235 3.08 12.12 4.09
N ASN A 236 2.71 11.25 3.15
CA ASN A 236 3.60 10.85 2.05
C ASN A 236 3.95 12.05 1.15
N ARG A 237 2.99 12.95 0.91
CA ARG A 237 3.23 14.22 0.22
C ARG A 237 4.22 15.12 0.98
N ALA A 238 4.08 15.23 2.29
CA ALA A 238 5.00 16.01 3.11
C ALA A 238 6.43 15.46 3.07
N ALA A 239 6.58 14.13 3.03
CA ALA A 239 7.88 13.49 2.80
C ALA A 239 8.43 13.82 1.40
N ALA A 240 7.62 13.82 0.34
CA ALA A 240 8.04 14.22 -1.00
C ALA A 240 8.48 15.70 -1.07
N ILE A 241 7.77 16.60 -0.37
CA ILE A 241 8.17 18.00 -0.21
C ILE A 241 9.52 18.11 0.49
N ALA A 242 9.76 17.31 1.53
CA ALA A 242 11.04 17.29 2.23
C ALA A 242 12.21 16.96 1.29
N MET A 243 11.99 16.04 0.34
CA MET A 243 12.99 15.63 -0.62
C MET A 243 13.18 16.66 -1.75
N ARG A 244 12.14 17.40 -2.12
CA ARG A 244 12.18 18.44 -3.15
C ARG A 244 12.75 19.76 -2.65
N ASP A 245 12.26 20.22 -1.48
CA ASP A 245 12.43 21.59 -0.98
C ASP A 245 13.31 21.65 0.29
N GLY A 246 13.70 20.48 0.83
CA GLY A 246 14.55 20.36 2.02
C GLY A 246 13.79 19.97 3.30
N PRO A 247 14.51 19.51 4.34
CA PRO A 247 13.89 18.92 5.53
C PRO A 247 12.97 19.88 6.30
N GLU A 248 13.29 21.18 6.34
CA GLU A 248 12.47 22.20 7.00
C GLU A 248 11.08 22.31 6.37
N ALA A 249 11.01 22.33 5.03
CA ALA A 249 9.74 22.39 4.30
C ALA A 249 8.89 21.14 4.56
N GLY A 250 9.54 19.98 4.64
CA GLY A 250 8.91 18.72 5.03
C GLY A 250 8.31 18.75 6.43
N LEU A 251 9.08 19.23 7.42
CA LEU A 251 8.61 19.34 8.80
C LEU A 251 7.43 20.31 8.92
N GLN A 252 7.51 21.48 8.27
CA GLN A 252 6.42 22.45 8.26
C GLN A 252 5.15 21.84 7.63
N ALA A 253 5.29 21.05 6.57
CA ALA A 253 4.16 20.33 5.98
C ALA A 253 3.59 19.25 6.92
N MET A 254 4.42 18.62 7.76
CA MET A 254 4.02 17.61 8.74
C MET A 254 3.44 18.19 10.04
N ASP A 255 3.70 19.45 10.39
CA ASP A 255 3.18 20.07 11.63
C ASP A 255 1.65 20.14 11.63
N ASN A 256 1.02 20.35 10.47
CA ASN A 256 -0.44 20.31 10.37
C ASN A 256 -1.01 18.88 10.52
N LEU A 257 -0.16 17.85 10.41
CA LEU A 257 -0.58 16.45 10.43
C LEU A 257 -0.65 15.86 11.83
N THR A 258 0.06 16.42 12.80
CA THR A 258 0.11 15.89 14.19
C THR A 258 -1.24 15.97 14.91
N GLU A 259 -2.12 16.86 14.47
CA GLU A 259 -3.46 17.03 15.05
C GLU A 259 -4.46 15.94 14.61
N HIS A 260 -4.22 15.28 13.47
CA HIS A 260 -5.09 14.24 12.93
C HIS A 260 -5.07 13.00 13.82
N LYS A 261 -6.26 12.59 14.30
CA LYS A 261 -6.41 11.47 15.24
C LYS A 261 -5.87 10.16 14.69
N GLU A 262 -6.00 9.95 13.39
CA GLU A 262 -5.55 8.76 12.65
C GLU A 262 -4.02 8.63 12.67
N LEU A 263 -3.29 9.75 12.64
CA LEU A 263 -1.83 9.74 12.57
C LEU A 263 -1.14 9.69 13.95
N ARG A 264 -1.84 10.03 15.05
CA ARG A 264 -1.28 9.97 16.41
C ARG A 264 -0.80 8.58 16.83
N ARG A 265 -1.35 7.52 16.23
CA ARG A 265 -0.96 6.13 16.48
C ARG A 265 -0.13 5.54 15.36
N TYR A 266 0.26 6.35 14.39
CA TYR A 266 0.98 5.92 13.20
C TYR A 266 2.47 6.20 13.35
N HIS A 267 3.24 5.15 13.63
CA HIS A 267 4.67 5.27 13.92
C HIS A 267 5.47 5.96 12.81
N LEU A 268 5.05 5.84 11.54
CA LEU A 268 5.74 6.44 10.40
C LEU A 268 5.66 7.98 10.37
N LEU A 269 4.65 8.60 11.00
CA LEU A 269 4.66 10.05 11.20
C LEU A 269 5.87 10.47 12.05
N TYR A 270 6.06 9.79 13.18
CA TYR A 270 7.14 10.08 14.12
C TYR A 270 8.50 9.71 13.55
N ALA A 271 8.60 8.58 12.84
CA ALA A 271 9.84 8.17 12.17
C ALA A 271 10.27 9.17 11.08
N ALA A 272 9.33 9.66 10.25
CA ALA A 272 9.62 10.65 9.23
C ALA A 272 10.07 11.98 9.85
N ARG A 273 9.35 12.48 10.86
CA ARG A 273 9.77 13.69 11.60
C ARG A 273 11.16 13.52 12.23
N ALA A 274 11.42 12.38 12.86
CA ALA A 274 12.71 12.08 13.48
C ALA A 274 13.86 12.10 12.46
N ASP A 275 13.65 11.56 11.26
CA ASP A 275 14.66 11.58 10.21
C ASP A 275 14.92 13.00 9.69
N LEU A 276 13.88 13.80 9.46
CA LEU A 276 14.05 15.19 9.02
C LEU A 276 14.76 16.05 10.08
N LEU A 277 14.37 15.95 11.36
CA LEU A 277 15.03 16.63 12.48
C LEU A 277 16.50 16.22 12.60
N ARG A 278 16.80 14.94 12.39
CA ARG A 278 18.17 14.41 12.36
C ARG A 278 18.99 15.03 11.22
N ARG A 279 18.41 15.22 10.03
CA ARG A 279 19.08 15.86 8.87
C ARG A 279 19.35 17.36 9.11
N LEU A 280 18.66 17.98 10.06
CA LEU A 280 18.83 19.36 10.49
C LEU A 280 19.70 19.53 11.74
N ASP A 281 20.37 18.45 12.19
CA ASP A 281 21.15 18.42 13.42
C ASP A 281 20.35 18.82 14.69
N GLN A 282 19.02 18.73 14.64
CA GLN A 282 18.11 18.93 15.79
C GLN A 282 18.00 17.64 16.61
N THR A 283 19.13 17.26 17.22
CA THR A 283 19.33 15.92 17.78
C THR A 283 18.38 15.57 18.92
N GLN A 284 18.07 16.52 19.81
CA GLN A 284 17.24 16.24 20.98
C GLN A 284 15.78 15.96 20.59
N GLU A 285 15.25 16.75 19.66
CA GLU A 285 13.91 16.60 19.09
C GLU A 285 13.82 15.33 18.24
N ALA A 286 14.87 15.01 17.47
CA ALA A 286 14.95 13.76 16.73
C ALA A 286 14.89 12.53 17.64
N ILE A 287 15.63 12.54 18.76
CA ILE A 287 15.61 11.48 19.77
C ILE A 287 14.19 11.25 20.31
N GLN A 288 13.48 12.32 20.67
CA GLN A 288 12.10 12.22 21.17
C GLN A 288 11.15 11.59 20.14
N CYS A 289 11.26 12.00 18.87
CA CYS A 289 10.43 11.44 17.80
C CYS A 289 10.76 9.97 17.54
N TYR A 290 12.04 9.56 17.57
CA TYR A 290 12.41 8.14 17.45
C TYR A 290 11.86 7.29 18.61
N GLN A 291 11.87 7.81 19.84
CA GLN A 291 11.28 7.12 20.99
C GLN A 291 9.77 6.92 20.82
N GLN A 292 9.03 7.95 20.37
CA GLN A 292 7.61 7.84 20.07
C GLN A 292 7.33 6.81 18.96
N ALA A 293 8.15 6.79 17.90
CA ALA A 293 8.03 5.80 16.84
C ALA A 293 8.23 4.37 17.39
N LEU A 294 9.20 4.17 18.30
CA LEU A 294 9.49 2.87 18.92
C LEU A 294 8.38 2.35 19.85
N GLU A 295 7.59 3.24 20.45
CA GLU A 295 6.40 2.86 21.24
C GLU A 295 5.27 2.30 20.36
N LEU A 296 5.20 2.74 19.10
CA LEU A 296 4.08 2.44 18.19
C LEU A 296 4.40 1.39 17.12
N VAL A 297 5.67 1.19 16.78
CA VAL A 297 6.11 0.24 15.76
C VAL A 297 5.80 -1.20 16.15
N GLN A 298 5.31 -2.00 15.21
CA GLN A 298 4.94 -3.40 15.45
C GLN A 298 5.89 -4.38 14.76
N GLN A 299 6.49 -4.00 13.64
CA GLN A 299 7.39 -4.88 12.90
C GLN A 299 8.80 -4.84 13.49
N GLU A 300 9.36 -6.01 13.74
CA GLU A 300 10.67 -6.12 14.38
C GLU A 300 11.81 -5.52 13.55
N PRO A 301 11.85 -5.65 12.21
CA PRO A 301 12.89 -5.00 11.41
C PRO A 301 12.80 -3.48 11.39
N GLU A 302 11.58 -2.92 11.39
CA GLU A 302 11.36 -1.47 11.54
C GLU A 302 11.82 -1.02 12.93
N ARG A 303 11.49 -1.78 13.99
CA ARG A 303 11.96 -1.52 15.35
C ARG A 303 13.48 -1.51 15.43
N ARG A 304 14.16 -2.50 14.86
CA ARG A 304 15.64 -2.56 14.83
C ARG A 304 16.24 -1.36 14.11
N PHE A 305 15.67 -0.98 12.96
CA PHE A 305 16.10 0.22 12.21
C PHE A 305 15.96 1.49 13.05
N LEU A 306 14.80 1.73 13.66
CA LEU A 306 14.55 2.90 14.50
C LEU A 306 15.48 2.93 15.73
N GLN A 307 15.68 1.77 16.37
CA GLN A 307 16.59 1.65 17.51
C GLN A 307 18.05 1.93 17.11
N GLN A 308 18.48 1.49 15.94
CA GLN A 308 19.82 1.78 15.43
C GLN A 308 20.01 3.28 15.19
N ARG A 309 19.06 3.95 14.54
CA ARG A 309 19.09 5.41 14.32
C ARG A 309 19.16 6.17 15.65
N LEU A 310 18.33 5.77 16.62
CA LEU A 310 18.32 6.36 17.97
C LEU A 310 19.67 6.19 18.68
N ASN A 311 20.23 4.98 18.66
CA ASN A 311 21.51 4.68 19.30
C ASN A 311 22.67 5.47 18.69
N THR A 312 22.65 5.67 17.37
CA THR A 312 23.68 6.49 16.69
C THR A 312 23.62 7.95 17.14
N LEU A 313 22.42 8.52 17.31
CA LEU A 313 22.29 9.89 17.79
C LEU A 313 22.75 10.04 19.24
N GLN A 314 22.35 9.13 20.12
CA GLN A 314 22.73 9.17 21.53
C GLN A 314 24.23 8.99 21.79
N LYS A 315 24.96 8.36 20.86
CA LYS A 315 26.43 8.25 20.94
C LYS A 315 27.16 9.50 20.48
N ASN A 316 26.49 10.33 19.68
CA ASN A 316 27.06 11.53 19.06
C ASN A 316 26.64 12.83 19.78
N SER A 317 25.64 12.76 20.66
CA SER A 317 25.22 13.82 21.60
C SER A 317 26.14 13.92 22.81
#